data_AF-A0A1Y4MB58-F1
#
_entry.id   AF-A0A1Y4MB58-F1
#
_cell.length_a   1.000
_cell.length_b   1.000
_cell.length_c   1.000
_cell.angle_alpha   90.00
_cell.angle_beta   90.00
_cell.angle_gamma   90.00
#
_symmetry.space_group_name_H-M   'P 1'
#
loop_
_entity.id
_entity.type
_entity.pdbx_description
1 polymer ?
#
loop_
_entity_poly.entity_id
_entity_poly.type
_entity_poly.pdbx_seq_one_letter_code
_entity_poly.pdbx_strand_id
1 'polypeptide(L)'
;MTHLSTRGGLMIHTSLVDYQGKGILFVGPSGIGKTTQAELWMKYRDAIIINGDMALVGEKDGSFTGYGCPWHGSSPYCENRQVPLAGIVVLEQAKENTLERLHGVAMIERMMRNIFLPHWYQKGAEAAMETVDHLLSTVPVYLLKCRPDEEAVAMVERALFDTND
;
A
#
# COMPACT_ATOMS: atom_id res chain seq x y z
N MET A 1 12.98 12.86 -1.24
CA MET A 1 12.76 12.06 -2.47
C MET A 1 14.02 11.80 -3.30
N THR A 2 14.86 12.82 -3.58
CA THR A 2 16.07 12.67 -4.42
C THR A 2 17.04 11.56 -3.98
N HIS A 3 17.35 11.47 -2.68
CA HIS A 3 18.22 10.40 -2.15
C HIS A 3 17.49 9.11 -1.76
N LEU A 4 16.15 9.17 -1.63
CA LEU A 4 15.34 8.00 -1.29
C LEU A 4 15.29 7.05 -2.51
N SER A 5 14.94 7.61 -3.67
CA SER A 5 14.86 6.87 -4.93
C SER A 5 16.17 6.20 -5.32
N THR A 6 17.30 6.91 -5.19
CA THR A 6 18.64 6.34 -5.48
C THR A 6 19.11 5.28 -4.49
N ARG A 7 18.36 5.04 -3.41
CA ARG A 7 18.60 3.98 -2.42
C ARG A 7 17.52 2.89 -2.47
N GLY A 8 16.75 2.79 -3.56
CA GLY A 8 15.71 1.78 -3.72
C GLY A 8 14.47 2.04 -2.87
N GLY A 9 14.22 3.30 -2.51
CA GLY A 9 13.05 3.72 -1.73
C GLY A 9 12.02 4.47 -2.56
N LEU A 10 10.75 4.22 -2.27
CA LEU A 10 9.58 4.87 -2.84
C LEU A 10 8.81 5.61 -1.76
N MET A 11 8.16 6.70 -2.15
CA MET A 11 7.19 7.41 -1.32
C MET A 11 5.82 7.27 -1.99
N ILE A 12 4.84 6.76 -1.25
CA ILE A 12 3.53 6.37 -1.79
C ILE A 12 2.41 7.03 -0.97
N HIS A 13 1.44 7.63 -1.66
CA HIS A 13 0.18 8.11 -1.07
C HIS A 13 -0.71 6.92 -0.74
N THR A 14 -0.77 6.55 0.53
CA THR A 14 -1.34 5.26 0.97
C THR A 14 -1.70 5.31 2.45
N SER A 15 -2.63 4.45 2.88
CA SER A 15 -2.67 4.03 4.27
C SER A 15 -1.91 2.72 4.42
N LEU A 16 -1.07 2.60 5.45
CA LEU A 16 -0.30 1.40 5.77
C LEU A 16 -0.79 0.84 7.10
N VAL A 17 -1.19 -0.43 7.10
CA VAL A 17 -1.55 -1.16 8.31
C VAL A 17 -0.62 -2.35 8.53
N ASP A 18 -0.43 -2.72 9.78
CA ASP A 18 0.26 -3.91 10.24
C ASP A 18 -0.78 -4.86 10.85
N TYR A 19 -1.01 -5.97 10.16
CA TYR A 19 -1.80 -7.09 10.67
C TYR A 19 -0.87 -8.26 10.95
N GLN A 20 -0.73 -8.63 12.22
CA GLN A 20 0.09 -9.77 12.66
C GLN A 20 1.54 -9.76 12.13
N GLY A 21 2.16 -8.57 12.03
CA GLY A 21 3.53 -8.41 11.51
C GLY A 21 3.62 -8.40 9.98
N LYS A 22 2.49 -8.22 9.29
CA LYS A 22 2.38 -8.19 7.82
C LYS A 22 1.69 -6.92 7.36
N GLY A 23 2.34 -6.23 6.44
CA GLY A 23 1.96 -4.91 5.96
C GLY A 23 0.98 -4.95 4.81
N ILE A 24 -0.06 -4.13 4.88
CA ILE A 24 -1.02 -3.95 3.78
C ILE A 24 -1.08 -2.47 3.42
N LEU A 25 -0.87 -2.17 2.13
CA LEU A 25 -0.95 -0.82 1.60
C LEU A 25 -2.31 -0.59 0.92
N PHE A 26 -3.10 0.35 1.42
CA PHE A 26 -4.33 0.81 0.77
C PHE A 26 -4.04 2.05 -0.07
N VAL A 27 -4.12 1.91 -1.39
CA VAL A 27 -3.86 2.97 -2.36
C VAL A 27 -5.11 3.32 -3.16
N GLY A 28 -5.13 4.51 -3.76
CA GLY A 28 -6.24 4.98 -4.57
C GLY A 28 -6.40 6.51 -4.50
N PRO A 29 -7.31 7.09 -5.29
CA PRO A 29 -7.51 8.53 -5.35
C PRO A 29 -7.70 9.18 -3.96
N SER A 30 -7.35 10.46 -3.84
CA SER A 30 -7.64 11.20 -2.61
C SER A 30 -9.14 11.20 -2.34
N GLY A 31 -9.54 10.98 -1.07
CA GLY A 31 -10.95 10.89 -0.67
C GLY A 31 -11.66 9.56 -0.97
N ILE A 32 -10.98 8.56 -1.56
CA ILE A 32 -11.65 7.28 -1.92
C ILE A 32 -12.03 6.41 -0.70
N GLY A 33 -11.35 6.60 0.45
CA GLY A 33 -11.57 5.81 1.67
C GLY A 33 -10.37 4.98 2.15
N LYS A 34 -9.12 5.37 1.84
CA LYS A 34 -7.90 4.66 2.31
C LYS A 34 -7.85 4.55 3.84
N THR A 35 -8.02 5.67 4.54
CA THR A 35 -8.04 5.72 6.01
C THR A 35 -9.22 4.93 6.58
N THR A 36 -10.38 4.99 5.92
CA THR A 36 -11.54 4.18 6.29
C THR A 36 -11.22 2.69 6.25
N GLN A 37 -10.53 2.21 5.22
CA GLN A 37 -10.09 0.80 5.17
C GLN A 37 -9.10 0.48 6.29
N ALA A 38 -8.14 1.35 6.55
CA ALA A 38 -7.21 1.17 7.67
C ALA A 38 -7.93 1.06 9.02
N GLU A 39 -8.95 1.88 9.25
CA GLU A 39 -9.79 1.87 10.45
C GLU A 39 -10.68 0.64 10.56
N LEU A 40 -11.18 0.10 9.44
CA LEU A 40 -11.93 -1.16 9.44
C LEU A 40 -11.02 -2.33 9.83
N TRP A 41 -9.77 -2.35 9.35
CA TRP A 41 -8.77 -3.34 9.74
C TRP A 41 -8.42 -3.24 11.23
N MET A 42 -8.23 -2.02 11.76
CA MET A 42 -8.07 -1.81 13.20
C MET A 42 -9.28 -2.31 13.98
N LYS A 43 -10.50 -1.98 13.54
CA LYS A 43 -11.74 -2.34 14.22
C LYS A 43 -12.02 -3.84 14.25
N TYR A 44 -11.86 -4.53 13.13
CA TYR A 44 -12.30 -5.93 12.99
C TYR A 44 -11.17 -6.95 13.11
N ARG A 45 -9.91 -6.52 13.02
CA ARG A 45 -8.73 -7.41 13.04
C ARG A 45 -7.65 -6.96 14.02
N ASP A 46 -7.91 -5.94 14.82
CA ASP A 46 -6.95 -5.35 15.78
C ASP A 46 -5.63 -4.97 15.10
N ALA A 47 -5.71 -4.59 13.82
CA ALA A 47 -4.55 -4.17 13.05
C ALA A 47 -4.06 -2.79 13.51
N ILE A 48 -2.76 -2.56 13.39
CA ILE A 48 -2.14 -1.30 13.79
C ILE A 48 -2.01 -0.42 12.55
N ILE A 49 -2.62 0.75 12.57
CA ILE A 49 -2.47 1.73 11.49
C ILE A 49 -1.13 2.42 11.67
N ILE A 50 -0.17 2.13 10.80
CA ILE A 50 1.16 2.71 10.85
C ILE A 50 1.14 4.16 10.35
N ASN A 51 0.45 4.40 9.23
CA ASN A 51 0.25 5.73 8.68
C ASN A 51 -1.02 5.77 7.84
N GLY A 52 -1.76 6.88 7.89
CA GLY A 52 -3.02 7.05 7.16
C GLY A 52 -2.91 7.77 5.81
N ASP A 53 -1.77 8.37 5.49
CA ASP A 53 -1.62 9.27 4.33
C ASP A 53 -0.37 8.97 3.48
N MET A 54 0.78 8.73 4.11
CA MET A 54 2.06 8.53 3.44
C MET A 54 2.85 7.37 4.02
N ALA A 55 3.31 6.46 3.17
CA ALA A 55 4.29 5.44 3.58
C ALA A 55 5.54 5.51 2.71
N LEU A 56 6.67 5.17 3.31
CA LEU A 56 7.88 4.86 2.56
C LEU A 56 7.91 3.35 2.32
N VAL A 57 8.33 2.95 1.13
CA VAL A 57 8.47 1.53 0.76
C VAL A 57 9.87 1.32 0.22
N GLY A 58 10.54 0.25 0.65
CA GLY A 58 11.85 -0.09 0.13
C GLY A 58 12.21 -1.53 0.42
N GLU A 59 13.20 -2.04 -0.29
CA GLU A 59 13.68 -3.40 -0.12
C GLU A 59 14.53 -3.52 1.16
N LYS A 60 14.28 -4.58 1.93
CA LYS A 60 15.06 -4.97 3.11
C LYS A 60 15.07 -6.48 3.23
N ASP A 61 16.26 -7.07 3.37
CA ASP A 61 16.45 -8.50 3.56
C ASP A 61 15.74 -9.38 2.50
N GLY A 62 15.74 -8.94 1.24
CA GLY A 62 15.11 -9.64 0.11
C GLY A 62 13.58 -9.56 0.03
N SER A 63 12.96 -8.66 0.82
CA SER A 63 11.52 -8.41 0.79
C SER A 63 11.21 -6.92 0.81
N PHE A 64 10.07 -6.52 0.26
CA PHE A 64 9.63 -5.12 0.38
C PHE A 64 9.07 -4.86 1.76
N THR A 65 9.51 -3.77 2.37
CA THR A 65 9.09 -3.31 3.70
C THR A 65 8.43 -1.95 3.57
N GLY A 66 7.28 -1.79 4.23
CA GLY A 66 6.62 -0.50 4.46
C GLY A 66 7.13 0.13 5.75
N TYR A 67 7.34 1.44 5.74
CA TYR A 67 7.82 2.22 6.87
C TYR A 67 6.83 3.34 7.15
N GLY A 68 6.57 3.55 8.44
CA GLY A 68 5.94 4.77 8.92
C GLY A 68 6.76 6.01 8.56
N CYS A 69 6.07 7.12 8.48
CA CYS A 69 6.64 8.41 8.14
C CYS A 69 6.31 9.38 9.29
N PRO A 70 7.24 10.25 9.73
CA PRO A 70 6.94 11.25 10.78
C PRO A 70 5.92 12.31 10.34
N TRP A 71 5.45 12.24 9.09
CA TRP A 71 4.37 13.05 8.55
C TRP A 71 3.09 12.22 8.47
N HIS A 72 2.02 12.73 9.07
CA HIS A 72 0.73 12.05 9.23
C HIS A 72 -0.39 12.74 8.41
N GLY A 73 -0.04 13.80 7.68
CA GLY A 73 -0.92 14.46 6.72
C GLY A 73 -2.23 14.90 7.37
N SER A 74 -3.34 14.35 6.88
CA SER A 74 -4.70 14.59 7.36
C SER A 74 -5.20 13.54 8.38
N SER A 75 -4.38 12.56 8.71
CA SER A 75 -4.71 11.44 9.59
C SER A 75 -4.00 11.55 10.94
N PRO A 76 -4.58 11.07 12.05
CA PRO A 76 -3.90 11.09 13.35
C PRO A 76 -2.83 9.99 13.50
N TYR A 77 -2.73 9.02 12.57
CA TYR A 77 -1.88 7.84 12.72
C TYR A 77 -0.43 8.11 12.29
N CYS A 78 0.52 7.88 13.20
CA CYS A 78 1.95 8.16 13.01
C CYS A 78 2.80 7.22 13.87
N GLU A 79 2.89 5.95 13.50
CA GLU A 79 3.69 4.97 14.24
C GLU A 79 5.11 4.88 13.67
N ASN A 80 6.11 4.93 14.54
CA ASN A 80 7.50 4.66 14.16
C ASN A 80 7.73 3.14 14.06
N ARG A 81 7.13 2.54 13.03
CA ARG A 81 7.15 1.09 12.78
C ARG A 81 7.52 0.80 11.34
N GLN A 82 8.10 -0.38 11.15
CA GLN A 82 8.31 -0.98 9.83
C GLN A 82 7.69 -2.37 9.78
N VAL A 83 7.21 -2.77 8.61
CA VAL A 83 6.52 -4.05 8.43
C VAL A 83 6.77 -4.62 7.02
N PRO A 84 7.11 -5.92 6.88
CA PRO A 84 7.23 -6.54 5.56
C PRO A 84 5.86 -6.56 4.87
N LEU A 85 5.82 -6.20 3.59
CA LEU A 85 4.58 -6.10 2.83
C LEU A 85 4.05 -7.49 2.43
N ALA A 86 2.78 -7.74 2.74
CA ALA A 86 2.03 -8.90 2.25
C ALA A 86 1.29 -8.59 0.94
N GLY A 87 0.82 -7.35 0.76
CA GLY A 87 0.09 -6.97 -0.43
C GLY A 87 -0.24 -5.49 -0.54
N ILE A 88 -0.64 -5.09 -1.74
CA ILE A 88 -1.15 -3.76 -2.05
C ILE A 88 -2.60 -3.89 -2.50
N VAL A 89 -3.47 -3.04 -1.98
CA VAL A 89 -4.90 -3.02 -2.28
C VAL A 89 -5.27 -1.65 -2.85
N VAL A 90 -5.60 -1.62 -4.14
CA VAL A 90 -6.17 -0.46 -4.81
C VAL A 90 -7.65 -0.39 -4.48
N LEU A 91 -8.13 0.78 -4.07
CA LEU A 91 -9.54 1.00 -3.72
C LEU A 91 -10.35 1.60 -4.86
N GLU A 92 -11.57 1.10 -5.01
CA GLU A 92 -12.60 1.64 -5.88
C GLU A 92 -13.97 1.52 -5.18
N GLN A 93 -14.79 2.58 -5.24
CA GLN A 93 -16.10 2.53 -4.61
C GLN A 93 -17.06 1.72 -5.47
N ALA A 94 -17.79 0.80 -4.84
CA ALA A 94 -18.83 0.02 -5.49
C ALA A 94 -19.96 -0.31 -4.53
N LYS A 95 -21.10 -0.71 -5.11
CA LYS A 95 -22.26 -1.19 -4.33
C LYS A 95 -22.10 -2.61 -3.84
N GLU A 96 -21.18 -3.37 -4.41
CA GLU A 96 -20.90 -4.78 -4.11
C GLU A 96 -19.41 -4.96 -3.87
N ASN A 97 -19.07 -5.86 -2.95
CA ASN A 97 -17.68 -6.16 -2.62
C ASN A 97 -17.13 -7.16 -3.63
N THR A 98 -16.10 -6.76 -4.38
CA THR A 98 -15.35 -7.66 -5.26
C THR A 98 -13.86 -7.43 -5.08
N LEU A 99 -13.09 -8.51 -5.22
CA LEU A 99 -11.65 -8.48 -5.14
C LEU A 99 -11.07 -9.22 -6.35
N GLU A 100 -10.21 -8.54 -7.10
CA GLU A 100 -9.50 -9.13 -8.23
C GLU A 100 -8.01 -8.86 -8.14
N ARG A 101 -7.18 -9.82 -8.55
CA ARG A 101 -5.74 -9.61 -8.63
C ARG A 101 -5.42 -8.82 -9.89
N LEU A 102 -4.68 -7.73 -9.74
CA LEU A 102 -4.25 -6.89 -10.85
C LEU A 102 -2.95 -7.40 -11.46
N HIS A 103 -2.85 -7.27 -12.78
CA HIS A 103 -1.68 -7.67 -13.56
C HIS A 103 -1.39 -6.65 -14.67
N GLY A 104 -0.16 -6.70 -15.17
CA GLY A 104 0.27 -5.94 -16.36
C GLY A 104 0.00 -4.44 -16.27
N VAL A 105 -0.47 -3.87 -17.38
CA VAL A 105 -0.65 -2.42 -17.53
C VAL A 105 -1.65 -1.85 -16.53
N ALA A 106 -2.76 -2.55 -16.26
CA ALA A 106 -3.80 -2.08 -15.34
C ALA A 106 -3.28 -1.91 -13.90
N MET A 107 -2.38 -2.80 -13.46
CA MET A 107 -1.70 -2.69 -12.17
C MET A 107 -0.82 -1.44 -12.13
N ILE A 108 0.04 -1.26 -13.14
CA ILE A 108 0.97 -0.15 -13.23
C ILE A 108 0.21 1.18 -13.25
N GLU A 109 -0.79 1.35 -14.11
CA GLU A 109 -1.56 2.59 -14.21
C GLU A 109 -2.22 3.01 -12.89
N ARG A 110 -2.75 2.05 -12.14
CA ARG A 110 -3.38 2.30 -10.84
C ARG A 110 -2.34 2.65 -9.77
N MET A 111 -1.17 2.02 -9.80
CA MET A 111 -0.11 2.27 -8.83
C MET A 111 0.60 3.60 -9.08
N MET A 112 0.98 3.90 -10.31
CA MET A 112 1.78 5.08 -10.66
C MET A 112 1.14 6.40 -10.22
N ARG A 113 -0.20 6.48 -10.21
CA ARG A 113 -0.95 7.66 -9.73
C ARG A 113 -0.75 7.97 -8.24
N ASN A 114 -0.29 7.00 -7.45
CA ASN A 114 -0.10 7.12 -6.01
C ASN A 114 1.38 7.25 -5.62
N ILE A 115 2.31 7.17 -6.56
CA ILE A 115 3.76 7.19 -6.29
C ILE A 115 4.31 8.58 -6.59
N PHE A 116 5.07 9.13 -5.64
CA PHE A 116 5.74 10.40 -5.86
C PHE A 116 7.09 10.19 -6.56
N LEU A 117 7.16 10.58 -7.82
CA LEU A 117 8.39 10.53 -8.61
C LEU A 117 9.16 11.85 -8.57
N PRO A 118 10.49 11.83 -8.42
CA PRO A 118 11.32 13.03 -8.46
C PRO A 118 11.62 13.45 -9.92
N HIS A 119 10.61 13.95 -10.63
CA HIS A 119 10.72 14.31 -12.07
C HIS A 119 11.82 15.35 -12.38
N TRP A 120 12.22 16.14 -11.38
CA TRP A 120 13.31 17.12 -11.50
C TRP A 120 14.71 16.51 -11.40
N TYR A 121 14.82 15.20 -11.15
CA TYR A 121 16.09 14.50 -10.99
C TYR A 121 16.05 13.18 -11.76
N GLN A 122 16.52 13.22 -13.01
CA GLN A 122 16.46 12.09 -13.94
C GLN A 122 16.95 10.77 -13.34
N LYS A 123 18.16 10.76 -12.75
CA LYS A 123 18.72 9.55 -12.12
C LYS A 123 17.83 8.99 -10.99
N GLY A 124 17.16 9.86 -10.24
CA GLY A 124 16.23 9.42 -9.21
C GLY A 124 14.90 8.93 -9.79
N ALA A 125 14.43 9.53 -10.88
CA ALA A 125 13.23 9.05 -11.57
C ALA A 125 13.46 7.65 -12.16
N GLU A 126 14.62 7.43 -12.81
CA GLU A 126 15.03 6.12 -13.33
C GLU A 126 15.12 5.06 -12.21
N ALA A 127 15.84 5.36 -11.13
CA ALA A 127 15.96 4.44 -9.98
C ALA A 127 14.60 4.18 -9.29
N ALA A 128 13.72 5.18 -9.22
CA ALA A 128 12.38 4.98 -8.69
C ALA A 128 11.56 4.04 -9.59
N MET A 129 11.65 4.19 -10.92
CA MET A 129 10.95 3.30 -11.85
C MET A 129 11.44 1.86 -11.77
N GLU A 130 12.74 1.63 -11.63
CA GLU A 130 13.31 0.30 -11.37
C GLU A 130 12.74 -0.29 -10.07
N THR A 131 12.69 0.53 -9.01
CA THR A 131 12.13 0.10 -7.71
C THR A 131 10.63 -0.23 -7.82
N VAL A 132 9.87 0.53 -8.62
CA VAL A 132 8.45 0.25 -8.87
C VAL A 132 8.29 -1.09 -9.59
N ASP A 133 9.07 -1.33 -10.64
CA ASP A 133 9.00 -2.58 -11.39
C ASP A 133 9.28 -3.80 -10.49
N HIS A 134 10.30 -3.70 -9.64
CA HIS A 134 10.63 -4.74 -8.66
C HIS A 134 9.53 -4.93 -7.61
N LEU A 135 8.96 -3.83 -7.09
CA LEU A 135 7.87 -3.87 -6.11
C LEU A 135 6.65 -4.59 -6.68
N LEU A 136 6.22 -4.22 -7.88
CA LEU A 136 5.01 -4.75 -8.50
C LEU A 136 5.19 -6.18 -9.04
N SER A 137 6.43 -6.60 -9.27
CA SER A 137 6.77 -7.99 -9.62
C SER A 137 6.80 -8.92 -8.40
N THR A 138 7.00 -8.37 -7.20
CA THR A 138 7.22 -9.15 -5.97
C THR A 138 6.00 -9.14 -5.04
N VAL A 139 5.36 -7.98 -4.88
CA VAL A 139 4.23 -7.79 -3.96
C VAL A 139 2.92 -7.89 -4.74
N PRO A 140 1.99 -8.79 -4.36
CA PRO A 140 0.73 -8.92 -5.08
C PRO A 140 -0.13 -7.67 -4.91
N VAL A 141 -0.74 -7.24 -6.01
CA VAL A 141 -1.64 -6.08 -6.05
C VAL A 141 -3.06 -6.55 -6.35
N TYR A 142 -4.03 -6.07 -5.58
CA TYR A 142 -5.44 -6.36 -5.76
C TYR A 142 -6.24 -5.08 -5.99
N LEU A 143 -7.31 -5.16 -6.77
CA LEU A 143 -8.36 -4.15 -6.81
C LEU A 143 -9.49 -4.61 -5.90
N LEU A 144 -9.76 -3.83 -4.86
CA LEU A 144 -10.91 -3.98 -3.99
C LEU A 144 -11.96 -2.95 -4.41
N LYS A 145 -13.05 -3.44 -5.00
CA LYS A 145 -14.26 -2.66 -5.18
C LYS A 145 -15.13 -2.91 -3.97
N CYS A 146 -15.44 -1.90 -3.16
CA CYS A 146 -16.08 -2.19 -1.88
C CYS A 146 -16.96 -1.09 -1.29
N ARG A 147 -17.82 -1.53 -0.38
CA ARG A 147 -18.40 -0.73 0.70
C ARG A 147 -17.50 -0.81 1.95
N PRO A 148 -17.59 0.14 2.88
CA PRO A 148 -16.80 0.12 4.11
C PRO A 148 -17.43 -0.82 5.16
N ASP A 149 -17.43 -2.12 4.91
CA ASP A 149 -17.95 -3.15 5.81
C ASP A 149 -16.92 -4.25 6.13
N GLU A 150 -17.26 -5.15 7.06
CA GLU A 150 -16.36 -6.23 7.48
C GLU A 150 -16.11 -7.27 6.37
N GLU A 151 -17.06 -7.44 5.46
CA GLU A 151 -16.91 -8.36 4.32
C GLU A 151 -15.72 -7.95 3.45
N ALA A 152 -15.55 -6.64 3.18
CA ALA A 152 -14.40 -6.13 2.44
C ALA A 152 -13.06 -6.47 3.13
N VAL A 153 -12.99 -6.38 4.45
CA VAL A 153 -11.80 -6.76 5.25
C VAL A 153 -11.53 -8.25 5.13
N ALA A 154 -12.57 -9.08 5.33
CA ALA A 154 -12.45 -10.53 5.24
C ALA A 154 -12.01 -11.01 3.85
N MET A 155 -12.48 -10.37 2.76
CA MET A 155 -12.05 -10.73 1.41
C MET A 155 -10.55 -10.52 1.20
N VAL A 156 -10.02 -9.36 1.63
CA VAL A 156 -8.59 -9.06 1.52
C VAL A 156 -7.76 -9.95 2.43
N GLU A 157 -8.21 -10.20 3.65
CA GLU A 157 -7.55 -11.11 4.59
C GLU A 157 -7.37 -12.51 3.99
N ARG A 158 -8.46 -13.11 3.49
CA ARG A 158 -8.40 -14.42 2.83
C ARG A 158 -7.43 -14.42 1.65
N ALA A 159 -7.48 -13.40 0.81
CA ALA A 159 -6.62 -13.34 -0.37
C ALA A 159 -5.12 -13.19 -0.07
N LEU A 160 -4.76 -12.59 1.07
CA LEU A 160 -3.37 -12.34 1.46
C LEU A 160 -2.81 -13.38 2.43
N PHE A 161 -3.65 -14.00 3.26
CA PHE A 161 -3.20 -14.82 4.39
C PHE A 161 -3.77 -16.23 4.43
N ASP A 162 -4.88 -16.51 3.72
CA ASP A 162 -5.33 -17.88 3.54
C ASP A 162 -4.56 -18.50 2.37
N THR A 163 -3.37 -18.99 2.67
CA THR A 163 -2.73 -20.01 1.83
C THR A 163 -3.60 -21.26 1.88
N ASN A 164 -4.32 -21.55 0.80
CA ASN A 164 -4.64 -22.94 0.49
C ASN A 164 -3.30 -23.67 0.32
N ASP A 165 -3.11 -24.73 1.11
CA ASP A 165 -2.06 -25.73 0.95
C ASP A 165 -1.92 -26.23 -0.50
#